data_AF-A0A2A4QDS4-F1
#
_entry.id   AF-A0A2A4QDS4-F1
#
_cell.length_a   1.000
_cell.length_b   1.000
_cell.length_c   1.000
_cell.angle_alpha   90.00
_cell.angle_beta   90.00
_cell.angle_gamma   90.00
#
_symmetry.space_group_name_H-M   'P 1'
#
loop_
_entity.id
_entity.type
_entity.pdbx_description
1 polymer ?
#
loop_
_entity_poly.entity_id
_entity_poly.type
_entity_poly.pdbx_seq_one_letter_code
_entity_poly.pdbx_strand_id
1 'polypeptide(L)'
;MYFSRNSLKRAATIKAQVFQDSNYNGIFDQHEQALPNVEFKGHSLWRNRRTNELGIVYLPESQVFSKQYIELATNSLDDHFLAVDMPSLLVESHAGGISSINFHFMKRLSLKVRLCCEVVTNRT
;
A
#
# COMPACT_ATOMS: atom_id res chain seq x y z
N MET A 1 31.20 -5.53 -7.02
CA MET A 1 30.52 -4.65 -6.05
C MET A 1 30.91 -5.11 -4.65
N TYR A 2 31.55 -4.24 -3.85
CA TYR A 2 32.08 -4.56 -2.52
C TYR A 2 31.09 -4.06 -1.47
N PHE A 3 30.26 -4.95 -0.91
CA PHE A 3 29.39 -4.59 0.21
C PHE A 3 30.23 -4.59 1.50
N SER A 4 30.56 -3.40 2.00
CA SER A 4 31.28 -3.27 3.27
C SER A 4 30.43 -3.82 4.42
N ARG A 5 31.02 -4.67 5.27
CA ARG A 5 30.36 -5.27 6.45
C ARG A 5 29.74 -4.24 7.40
N ASN A 6 30.18 -2.98 7.37
CA ASN A 6 29.59 -1.88 8.15
C ASN A 6 28.25 -1.37 7.58
N SER A 7 28.03 -1.47 6.26
CA SER A 7 26.76 -1.07 5.62
C SER A 7 25.61 -2.00 6.02
N LEU A 8 25.90 -3.30 6.17
CA LEU A 8 24.92 -4.31 6.58
C LEU A 8 24.44 -4.14 8.03
N LYS A 9 25.25 -3.49 8.89
CA LYS A 9 24.88 -3.17 10.29
C LYS A 9 23.88 -2.02 10.43
N ARG A 10 23.61 -1.28 9.34
CA ARG A 10 22.72 -0.10 9.31
C ARG A 10 21.62 -0.22 8.27
N ALA A 11 21.43 -1.39 7.68
CA ALA A 11 20.35 -1.66 6.75
C ALA A 11 19.30 -2.55 7.43
N ALA A 12 18.04 -2.18 7.29
CA ALA A 12 16.90 -3.04 7.60
C ALA A 12 16.13 -3.35 6.32
N THR A 13 15.34 -4.41 6.36
CA THR A 13 14.38 -4.71 5.30
C THR A 13 12.98 -4.57 5.87
N ILE A 14 12.09 -3.93 5.13
CA ILE A 14 10.67 -3.90 5.47
C ILE A 14 9.94 -4.87 4.56
N LYS A 15 9.17 -5.78 5.14
CA LYS A 15 8.17 -6.59 4.44
C LYS A 15 6.84 -5.83 4.53
N ALA A 16 6.36 -5.31 3.42
CA ALA A 16 5.05 -4.69 3.36
C ALA A 16 4.06 -5.66 2.70
N GLN A 17 2.87 -5.80 3.30
CA GLN A 17 1.76 -6.55 2.73
C GLN A 17 0.57 -5.61 2.48
N VAL A 18 -0.04 -5.74 1.31
CA VAL A 18 -1.16 -4.91 0.86
C VAL A 18 -2.34 -5.81 0.47
N PHE A 19 -3.50 -5.52 1.05
CA PHE A 19 -4.70 -6.30 0.84
C PHE A 19 -5.96 -5.44 0.97
N GLN A 20 -7.07 -5.94 0.42
CA GLN A 20 -8.39 -5.39 0.63
C GLN A 20 -8.98 -5.94 1.92
N ASP A 21 -9.04 -5.09 2.94
CA ASP A 21 -9.66 -5.38 4.22
C ASP A 21 -11.17 -5.25 4.07
N SER A 22 -11.87 -6.38 4.17
CA SER A 22 -13.31 -6.43 3.93
C SER A 22 -14.12 -6.43 5.22
N ASN A 23 -13.49 -6.74 6.36
CA ASN A 23 -14.13 -6.77 7.68
C ASN A 23 -13.63 -5.64 8.61
N TYR A 24 -12.73 -4.79 8.13
CA TYR A 24 -12.18 -3.59 8.77
C TYR A 24 -11.38 -3.91 10.05
N ASN A 25 -10.73 -5.07 10.11
CA ASN A 25 -9.94 -5.48 11.28
C ASN A 25 -8.42 -5.19 11.15
N GLY A 26 -7.94 -4.76 9.98
CA GLY A 26 -6.54 -4.47 9.69
C GLY A 26 -5.61 -5.69 9.65
N ILE A 27 -6.16 -6.90 9.62
CA ILE A 27 -5.46 -8.20 9.64
C ILE A 27 -5.77 -8.91 8.33
N PHE A 28 -4.74 -9.42 7.66
CA PHE A 28 -4.94 -10.18 6.43
C PHE A 28 -5.58 -11.55 6.72
N ASP A 29 -6.86 -11.69 6.39
CA ASP A 29 -7.63 -12.92 6.58
C ASP A 29 -7.65 -13.81 5.32
N GLN A 30 -7.94 -15.11 5.48
CA GLN A 30 -7.93 -16.08 4.37
C GLN A 30 -8.89 -15.71 3.21
N HIS A 31 -9.95 -14.96 3.49
CA HIS A 31 -10.97 -14.57 2.50
C HIS A 31 -10.68 -13.21 1.86
N GLU A 32 -9.59 -12.55 2.25
CA GLU A 32 -9.26 -11.22 1.78
C GLU A 32 -8.39 -11.25 0.54
N GLN A 33 -8.57 -10.23 -0.28
CA GLN A 33 -7.90 -10.14 -1.56
C GLN A 33 -6.57 -9.42 -1.39
N ALA A 34 -5.48 -10.10 -1.70
CA ALA A 34 -4.17 -9.46 -1.83
C ALA A 34 -4.15 -8.51 -3.04
N LEU A 35 -3.45 -7.38 -2.92
CA LEU A 35 -3.38 -6.36 -3.98
C LEU A 35 -2.01 -6.37 -4.64
N PRO A 36 -1.88 -6.91 -5.87
CA PRO A 36 -0.63 -6.89 -6.62
C PRO A 36 -0.35 -5.52 -7.25
N ASN A 37 0.88 -5.34 -7.74
CA ASN A 37 1.33 -4.19 -8.52
C ASN A 37 1.31 -2.83 -7.79
N VAL A 38 1.15 -2.81 -6.47
CA VAL A 38 1.12 -1.59 -5.66
C VAL A 38 2.54 -1.06 -5.44
N GLU A 39 2.76 0.21 -5.76
CA GLU A 39 4.04 0.91 -5.67
C GLU A 39 4.23 1.67 -4.34
N PHE A 40 5.49 1.87 -3.97
CA PHE A 40 5.90 2.53 -2.73
C PHE A 40 6.84 3.70 -2.97
N LYS A 41 6.70 4.73 -2.13
CA LYS A 41 7.50 5.95 -2.07
C LYS A 41 8.13 6.09 -0.68
N GLY A 42 9.13 6.96 -0.56
CA GLY A 42 9.88 7.21 0.68
C GLY A 42 11.36 6.82 0.61
N HIS A 43 11.78 6.09 -0.43
CA HIS A 43 13.20 5.83 -0.72
C HIS A 43 13.43 5.65 -2.22
N SER A 44 14.61 6.04 -2.71
CA SER A 44 14.95 5.96 -4.14
C SER A 44 14.96 4.52 -4.68
N LEU A 45 15.40 3.56 -3.85
CA LEU A 45 15.45 2.13 -4.21
C LEU A 45 14.07 1.46 -4.34
N TRP A 46 13.00 2.12 -3.89
CA TRP A 46 11.65 1.56 -3.89
C TRP A 46 10.84 1.96 -5.11
N ARG A 47 11.31 2.93 -5.91
CA ARG A 47 10.57 3.50 -7.06
C ARG A 47 10.05 2.47 -8.07
N ASN A 48 10.74 1.34 -8.23
CA ASN A 48 10.37 0.27 -9.16
C ASN A 48 9.97 -1.02 -8.43
N ARG A 49 9.71 -0.95 -7.12
CA ARG A 49 9.27 -2.10 -6.31
C ARG A 49 7.75 -2.10 -6.26
N ARG A 50 7.18 -3.26 -6.55
CA ARG A 50 5.74 -3.48 -6.58
C ARG A 50 5.39 -4.72 -5.77
N THR A 51 4.18 -4.76 -5.21
CA THR A 51 3.65 -5.98 -4.61
C THR A 51 3.50 -7.08 -5.66
N ASN A 52 3.78 -8.31 -5.26
CA ASN A 52 3.54 -9.51 -6.08
C ASN A 52 2.06 -9.95 -6.00
N GLU A 53 1.74 -11.10 -6.62
CA GLU A 53 0.41 -11.72 -6.59
C GLU A 53 -0.13 -12.01 -5.18
N LEU A 54 0.76 -12.13 -4.19
CA LEU A 54 0.41 -12.32 -2.77
C LEU A 54 0.25 -10.98 -2.02
N GLY A 55 0.35 -9.85 -2.72
CA GLY A 55 0.27 -8.52 -2.12
C GLY A 55 1.51 -8.15 -1.31
N ILE A 56 2.63 -8.86 -1.48
CA ILE A 56 3.84 -8.69 -0.66
C ILE A 56 4.92 -7.99 -1.47
N VAL A 57 5.63 -7.06 -0.82
CA VAL A 57 6.88 -6.47 -1.31
C VAL A 57 7.94 -6.44 -0.22
N TYR A 58 9.20 -6.53 -0.61
CA TYR A 58 10.35 -6.31 0.26
C TYR A 58 11.02 -4.99 -0.13
N LEU A 59 11.13 -4.10 0.85
CA LEU A 59 11.73 -2.77 0.73
C LEU A 59 13.09 -2.79 1.44
N PRO A 60 14.20 -2.96 0.71
CA PRO A 60 15.53 -3.03 1.29
C PRO A 60 16.05 -1.64 1.65
N GLU A 61 17.11 -1.62 2.46
CA GLU A 61 17.82 -0.41 2.89
C GLU A 61 16.92 0.62 3.59
N SER A 62 15.97 0.13 4.38
CA SER A 62 15.25 0.96 5.33
C SER A 62 16.25 1.56 6.33
N GLN A 63 16.05 2.84 6.66
CA GLN A 63 16.92 3.52 7.62
C GLN A 63 16.76 2.89 9.01
N VAL A 64 17.89 2.53 9.61
CA VAL A 64 17.91 1.90 10.94
C VAL A 64 18.07 2.98 12.03
N PHE A 65 17.35 2.83 13.14
CA PHE A 65 17.36 3.74 14.29
C PHE A 65 16.82 5.16 14.00
N SER A 66 16.12 5.33 12.87
CA SER A 66 15.42 6.55 12.53
C SER A 66 14.03 6.22 12.01
N LYS A 67 13.06 7.07 12.34
CA LYS A 67 11.70 6.94 11.84
C LYS A 67 11.68 7.31 10.35
N GLN A 68 11.15 6.44 9.51
CA GLN A 68 11.00 6.66 8.08
C GLN A 68 9.53 6.59 7.69
N TYR A 69 9.09 7.55 6.87
CA TYR A 69 7.77 7.49 6.25
C TYR A 69 7.83 6.58 5.02
N ILE A 70 6.91 5.63 4.99
CA ILE A 70 6.65 4.79 3.82
C ILE A 70 5.29 5.21 3.29
N GLU A 71 5.26 5.57 2.03
CA GLU A 71 4.06 6.07 1.38
C GLU A 71 3.66 5.14 0.25
N LEU A 72 2.37 4.89 0.11
CA LEU A 72 1.80 4.21 -1.02
C LEU A 72 1.61 5.18 -2.19
N ALA A 73 1.95 4.72 -3.39
CA ALA A 73 1.57 5.40 -4.60
C ALA A 73 0.12 5.04 -4.94
N THR A 74 -0.86 5.76 -4.40
CA THR A 74 -2.29 5.47 -4.61
C THR A 74 -2.73 5.50 -6.09
N ASN A 75 -1.93 6.11 -6.96
CA ASN A 75 -2.12 6.12 -8.41
C ASN A 75 -1.68 4.82 -9.11
N SER A 76 -1.06 3.88 -8.40
CA SER A 76 -0.63 2.59 -8.95
C SER A 76 -1.66 1.48 -8.75
N LEU A 77 -2.84 1.78 -8.17
CA LEU A 77 -3.90 0.79 -8.01
C LEU A 77 -4.75 0.69 -9.28
N ASP A 78 -5.02 -0.55 -9.68
CA ASP A 78 -5.86 -0.85 -10.84
C ASP A 78 -7.35 -0.54 -10.58
N ASP A 79 -7.81 -0.67 -9.32
CA ASP A 79 -9.22 -0.43 -8.95
C ASP A 79 -9.42 0.97 -8.33
N HIS A 80 -10.09 1.85 -9.09
CA HIS A 80 -10.42 3.21 -8.67
C HIS A 80 -11.46 3.30 -7.53
N PHE A 81 -12.11 2.20 -7.16
CA PHE A 81 -13.04 2.13 -6.03
C PHE A 81 -12.35 1.73 -4.72
N LEU A 82 -11.06 1.39 -4.74
CA LEU A 82 -10.30 1.13 -3.54
C LEU A 82 -9.76 2.45 -2.95
N ALA A 83 -9.99 2.64 -1.66
CA ALA A 83 -9.43 3.74 -0.89
C ALA A 83 -8.58 3.17 0.26
N VAL A 84 -7.42 3.78 0.51
CA VAL A 84 -6.60 3.49 1.68
C VAL A 84 -6.91 4.51 2.77
N ASP A 85 -7.10 4.04 4.00
CA ASP A 85 -7.37 4.92 5.14
C ASP A 85 -6.07 5.65 5.57
N MET A 86 -4.95 4.91 5.60
CA MET A 86 -3.62 5.45 5.90
C MET A 86 -2.64 5.18 4.73
N PRO A 87 -2.47 6.12 3.78
CA PRO A 87 -1.55 5.97 2.66
C PRO A 87 -0.07 6.10 3.08
N SER A 88 0.21 6.59 4.29
CA SER A 88 1.55 6.80 4.81
C SER A 88 1.69 6.22 6.21
N LEU A 89 2.73 5.41 6.43
CA LEU A 89 3.04 4.82 7.73
C LEU A 89 4.44 5.24 8.19
N LEU A 90 4.55 5.61 9.47
CA LEU A 90 5.82 5.88 10.11
C LEU A 90 6.39 4.58 10.69
N VAL A 91 7.52 4.12 10.16
CA VAL A 91 8.13 2.85 10.54
C VAL A 91 9.48 3.10 11.20
N GLU A 92 9.70 2.40 12.30
CA GLU A 92 11.01 2.28 12.94
C GLU A 92 11.53 0.86 12.69
N SER A 93 12.72 0.77 12.10
CA SER A 93 13.35 -0.52 11.78
C SER A 93 14.60 -0.74 12.61
N HIS A 94 14.82 -1.98 13.03
CA HIS A 94 16.00 -2.40 13.78
C HIS A 94 17.09 -2.99 12.87
N ALA A 95 18.35 -2.87 13.29
CA ALA A 95 19.51 -3.28 12.50
C ALA A 95 19.45 -4.77 12.14
N GLY A 96 19.58 -5.09 10.85
CA GLY A 96 19.61 -6.47 10.37
C GLY A 96 18.29 -7.24 10.51
N GLY A 97 17.21 -6.58 10.94
CA GLY A 97 15.89 -7.17 11.10
C GLY A 97 15.01 -7.03 9.85
N ILE A 98 13.95 -7.84 9.80
CA ILE A 98 12.83 -7.68 8.88
C ILE A 98 11.64 -7.12 9.67
N SER A 99 11.29 -5.86 9.44
CA SER A 99 10.07 -5.26 10.01
C SER A 99 8.89 -5.58 9.10
N SER A 100 7.78 -6.08 9.65
CA SER A 100 6.57 -6.36 8.87
C SER A 100 5.52 -5.26 9.09
N ILE A 101 4.94 -4.77 8.00
CA ILE A 101 3.88 -3.76 8.02
C ILE A 101 2.75 -4.13 7.07
N ASN A 102 1.55 -3.65 7.39
CA ASN A 102 0.35 -3.93 6.63
C ASN A 102 -0.28 -2.62 6.16
N PHE A 103 -0.71 -2.60 4.89
CA PHE A 103 -1.58 -1.57 4.35
C PHE A 103 -2.90 -2.20 3.94
N HIS A 104 -3.99 -1.69 4.50
CA HIS A 104 -5.35 -2.16 4.23
C HIS A 104 -6.07 -1.17 3.33
N PHE A 105 -6.70 -1.70 2.29
CA PHE A 105 -7.60 -0.95 1.40
C PHE A 105 -9.04 -1.32 1.69
N MET A 106 -9.92 -0.33 1.68
CA MET A 106 -11.36 -0.48 1.85
C MET A 106 -12.07 -0.13 0.55
N LYS A 107 -13.16 -0.82 0.25
CA LYS A 107 -14.01 -0.45 -0.90
C LYS A 107 -14.78 0.82 -0.58
N ARG A 108 -14.57 1.87 -1.37
CA ARG A 108 -15.37 3.09 -1.32
C ARG A 108 -16.71 2.83 -1.98
N LEU A 109 -17.79 3.19 -1.28
CA LEU A 109 -19.13 3.14 -1.87
C LEU A 109 -19.24 4.17 -3.01
N SER A 110 -19.37 3.71 -4.25
CA SER A 110 -19.70 4.58 -5.38
C SER A 110 -21.21 4.76 -5.45
N LEU A 111 -21.72 5.89 -4.95
CA LEU A 111 -23.10 6.32 -5.19
C LEU A 111 -23.27 6.66 -6.67
N LYS A 112 -23.74 5.70 -7.47
CA LYS A 112 -24.15 5.93 -8.86
C LYS A 112 -25.48 6.66 -8.86
N VAL A 113 -25.47 7.98 -8.69
CA VAL A 113 -26.67 8.81 -8.80
C VAL A 113 -27.09 8.82 -10.27
N ARG A 114 -28.13 8.07 -10.64
CA ARG A 114 -28.82 8.27 -11.92
C ARG A 114 -29.70 9.51 -11.77
N LEU A 115 -29.28 10.62 -12.36
CA LEU A 115 -30.19 11.73 -12.68
C LEU A 115 -31.07 11.27 -13.84
N CYS A 116 -32.21 10.64 -13.55
CA CYS A 116 -33.28 10.55 -14.53
C CYS A 116 -33.94 11.94 -14.62
N CYS A 117 -33.57 12.72 -15.64
CA CYS A 117 -34.40 13.83 -16.07
C CYS A 117 -35.67 13.25 -16.70
N GLU A 118 -36.78 13.30 -15.97
CA GLU A 118 -38.10 13.09 -16.53
C GLU A 118 -38.44 14.32 -17.39
N VAL A 119 -38.26 14.20 -18.70
CA VAL A 119 -38.68 15.23 -19.66
C VAL A 119 -40.20 15.19 -19.70
N VAL A 120 -40.84 16.07 -18.91
CA VAL A 120 -42.28 16.32 -18.99
C VAL A 120 -42.57 16.89 -20.38
N THR A 121 -43.12 16.06 -21.25
CA THR A 121 -43.60 16.48 -22.56
C THR A 121 -44.90 17.26 -22.37
N ASN A 122 -44.81 18.59 -22.41
CA ASN A 122 -45.99 19.43 -22.47
C ASN A 122 -46.44 19.52 -23.93
N ARG A 123 -47.52 18.80 -24.26
CA ARG A 123 -48.23 18.94 -25.53
C ARG A 123 -49.16 20.15 -25.43
N THR A 124 -48.97 21.12 -26.31
CA THR A 124 -49.98 22.10 -26.72
C THR A 124 -49.89 22.26 -28.22
#